data_AF-A0A935KUA9-F1
#
_entry.id   AF-A0A935KUA9-F1
#
_cell.length_a   1.000
_cell.length_b   1.000
_cell.length_c   1.000
_cell.angle_alpha   90.00
_cell.angle_beta   90.00
_cell.angle_gamma   90.00
#
_symmetry.space_group_name_H-M   'P 1'
#
loop_
_entity.id
_entity.type
_entity.pdbx_description
1 polymer ?
#
loop_
_entity_poly.entity_id
_entity_poly.type
_entity_poly.pdbx_seq_one_letter_code
_entity_poly.pdbx_strand_id
1 'polypeptide(L)'
;MPMLDTLELKIKTGQRGLGRTPGYAINSHEIAFDQVSGGTGPGDVLMAVGSPRSFPHSLSLTGPDEGVWDIEHIALTFHAGEQPYTVHLGAVTLDSESKLNLWYDRPPLLLDV
;
A
#
# COMPACT_ATOMS: atom_id res chain seq x y z
N MET A 1 19.01 0.08 6.83
CA MET A 1 17.68 0.38 6.26
C MET A 1 17.90 1.03 4.90
N PRO A 2 17.47 0.39 3.80
CA PRO A 2 17.63 0.96 2.46
C PRO A 2 16.71 2.18 2.28
N MET A 3 17.08 3.06 1.34
CA MET A 3 16.18 4.10 0.86
C MET A 3 15.04 3.44 0.07
N LEU A 4 13.80 3.88 0.27
CA LEU A 4 12.66 3.51 -0.55
C LEU A 4 12.55 4.50 -1.70
N ASP A 5 12.90 4.05 -2.90
CA ASP A 5 12.80 4.84 -4.12
C ASP A 5 11.36 4.94 -4.60
N THR A 6 10.71 3.78 -4.72
CA THR A 6 9.35 3.65 -5.25
C THR A 6 8.57 2.58 -4.49
N LEU A 7 7.31 2.87 -4.21
CA LEU A 7 6.30 1.96 -3.70
C LEU A 7 5.23 1.79 -4.78
N GLU A 8 5.01 0.55 -5.22
CA GLU A 8 3.84 0.21 -6.02
C GLU A 8 2.82 -0.52 -5.15
N LEU A 9 1.56 -0.11 -5.27
CA LEU A 9 0.45 -0.61 -4.50
C LEU A 9 -0.62 -1.11 -5.48
N LYS A 10 -1.02 -2.37 -5.33
CA LYS A 10 -2.19 -2.94 -6.01
C LYS A 10 -3.19 -3.41 -4.97
N ILE A 11 -4.37 -2.80 -4.96
CA ILE A 11 -5.46 -3.14 -4.04
C ILE A 11 -6.60 -3.74 -4.84
N LYS A 12 -7.09 -4.90 -4.39
CA LYS A 12 -8.39 -5.44 -4.80
C LYS A 12 -9.42 -5.10 -3.72
N THR A 13 -10.40 -4.29 -4.06
CA THR A 13 -11.48 -3.95 -3.12
C THR A 13 -12.46 -5.11 -2.97
N GLY A 14 -13.12 -5.17 -1.81
CA GLY A 14 -14.17 -6.12 -1.49
C GLY A 14 -15.56 -5.55 -1.77
N GLN A 15 -16.52 -5.88 -0.92
CA GLN A 15 -17.92 -5.50 -1.10
C GLN A 15 -18.19 -4.01 -0.89
N ARG A 16 -17.36 -3.32 -0.09
CA ARG A 16 -17.44 -1.88 0.15
C ARG A 16 -16.23 -1.18 -0.45
N GLY A 17 -16.46 -0.52 -1.57
CA GLY A 17 -15.51 0.37 -2.25
C GLY A 17 -15.95 1.83 -2.13
N LEU A 18 -15.06 2.75 -1.75
CA LEU A 18 -15.34 4.19 -1.79
C LEU A 18 -14.74 4.78 -3.06
N GLY A 19 -15.43 5.68 -3.75
CA GLY A 19 -15.00 6.29 -5.02
C GLY A 19 -13.78 7.22 -4.94
N ARG A 20 -12.91 7.08 -3.93
CA ARG A 20 -11.66 7.82 -3.78
C ARG A 20 -10.48 6.91 -3.46
N THR A 21 -9.32 7.34 -3.90
CA THR A 21 -8.03 6.70 -3.64
C THR A 21 -7.63 6.87 -2.17
N PRO A 22 -7.10 5.83 -1.50
CA PRO A 22 -6.51 5.95 -0.16
C PRO A 22 -5.25 6.83 -0.21
N GLY A 23 -4.91 7.45 0.90
CA GLY A 23 -3.60 8.08 1.08
C GLY A 23 -2.56 7.07 1.59
N TYR A 24 -1.30 7.48 1.59
CA TYR A 24 -0.27 6.82 2.38
C TYR A 24 0.52 7.85 3.17
N ALA A 25 1.09 7.42 4.29
CA ALA A 25 1.96 8.24 5.13
C ALA A 25 3.32 7.58 5.27
N ILE A 26 4.38 8.39 5.20
CA ILE A 26 5.75 8.00 5.49
C ILE A 26 6.27 8.88 6.62
N ASN A 27 6.85 8.26 7.67
CA ASN A 27 7.36 8.99 8.84
C ASN A 27 6.30 9.95 9.44
N SER A 28 5.03 9.52 9.43
CA SER A 28 3.86 10.31 9.86
C SER A 28 3.51 11.53 9.01
N HIS A 29 4.10 11.67 7.81
CA HIS A 29 3.73 12.69 6.84
C HIS A 29 2.91 12.06 5.71
N GLU A 30 1.72 12.58 5.47
CA GLU A 30 0.86 12.11 4.37
C GLU A 30 1.38 12.60 3.03
N ILE A 31 1.42 11.70 2.05
CA ILE A 31 1.88 11.97 0.70
C ILE A 31 0.87 11.38 -0.28
N ALA A 32 0.60 12.12 -1.36
CA ALA A 32 -0.20 11.61 -2.47
C ALA A 32 0.59 10.58 -3.29
N PHE A 33 -0.11 9.65 -3.93
CA PHE A 33 0.49 8.83 -4.98
C PHE A 33 0.79 9.69 -6.22
N ASP A 34 1.93 9.44 -6.86
CA ASP A 34 2.34 10.13 -8.09
C ASP A 34 1.50 9.67 -9.30
N GLN A 35 1.11 8.40 -9.29
CA GLN A 35 0.28 7.79 -10.33
C GLN A 35 -0.80 6.94 -9.69
N VAL A 36 -2.02 7.05 -10.23
CA VAL A 36 -3.17 6.28 -9.80
C VAL A 36 -3.97 5.85 -11.03
N SER A 37 -4.39 4.60 -11.09
CA SER A 37 -5.23 4.06 -12.14
C SER A 37 -6.15 2.96 -11.62
N GLY A 38 -7.18 2.64 -12.40
CA GLY A 38 -8.21 1.68 -12.01
C GLY A 38 -9.35 2.32 -11.22
N GLY A 39 -9.99 1.53 -10.37
CA GLY A 39 -11.18 1.92 -9.63
C GLY A 39 -11.08 1.59 -8.15
N THR A 40 -11.95 2.20 -7.37
CA THR A 40 -12.02 2.03 -5.92
C THR A 40 -13.42 1.64 -5.44
N GLY A 41 -14.35 1.37 -6.37
CA GLY A 41 -15.68 0.83 -6.11
C GLY A 41 -15.63 -0.65 -5.71
N PRO A 42 -16.77 -1.27 -5.38
CA PRO A 42 -16.82 -2.67 -4.97
C PRO A 42 -16.25 -3.64 -6.02
N GLY A 43 -15.29 -4.49 -5.62
CA GLY A 43 -14.64 -5.47 -6.50
C GLY A 43 -13.64 -4.91 -7.51
N ASP A 44 -13.44 -3.59 -7.55
CA ASP A 44 -12.47 -2.94 -8.41
C ASP A 44 -11.01 -3.27 -8.02
N VAL A 45 -10.11 -2.96 -8.95
CA VAL A 45 -8.67 -2.99 -8.73
C VAL A 45 -8.12 -1.58 -8.87
N LEU A 46 -7.47 -1.11 -7.81
CA LEU A 46 -6.69 0.11 -7.78
C LEU A 46 -5.21 -0.23 -7.97
N MET A 47 -4.53 0.53 -8.83
CA MET A 47 -3.08 0.55 -8.90
C MET A 47 -2.57 1.96 -8.62
N ALA A 48 -1.62 2.07 -7.69
CA ALA A 48 -1.03 3.34 -7.29
C ALA A 48 0.50 3.23 -7.17
N VAL A 49 1.21 4.30 -7.52
CA VAL A 49 2.67 4.38 -7.44
C VAL A 49 3.06 5.64 -6.70
N GLY A 50 3.92 5.52 -5.70
CA GLY A 50 4.51 6.64 -4.97
C GLY A 50 6.03 6.57 -5.00
N SER A 51 6.70 7.72 -5.13
CA SER A 51 8.15 7.83 -5.22
C SER A 51 8.72 8.63 -4.04
N PRO A 52 8.59 8.13 -2.80
CA PRO A 52 8.91 8.92 -1.60
C PRO A 52 10.40 9.28 -1.49
N ARG A 53 11.31 8.52 -2.12
CA ARG A 53 12.77 8.72 -2.12
C ARG A 53 13.29 9.06 -0.73
N SER A 54 12.93 8.23 0.24
CA SER A 54 13.09 8.50 1.67
C SER A 54 13.53 7.25 2.42
N PHE A 55 14.03 7.42 3.64
CA PHE A 55 14.34 6.33 4.57
C PHE A 55 13.13 6.16 5.51
N PRO A 56 12.25 5.17 5.29
CA PRO A 56 11.02 5.05 6.05
C PRO A 56 11.30 4.45 7.42
N HIS A 57 11.08 5.18 8.50
CA HIS A 57 10.92 4.65 9.85
C HIS A 57 9.50 4.11 10.08
N SER A 58 8.53 4.63 9.32
CA SER A 58 7.17 4.11 9.22
C SER A 58 6.61 4.31 7.82
N LEU A 59 5.76 3.40 7.38
CA LEU A 59 4.98 3.50 6.15
C LEU A 59 3.60 2.91 6.41
N SER A 60 2.54 3.66 6.14
CA SER A 60 1.17 3.18 6.35
C SER A 60 0.21 3.62 5.26
N LEU A 61 -0.76 2.77 4.94
CA LEU A 61 -1.95 3.15 4.18
C LEU A 61 -2.91 3.81 5.15
N THR A 62 -3.36 5.01 4.82
CA THR A 62 -4.41 5.67 5.59
C THR A 62 -5.76 5.25 5.05
N GLY A 63 -6.69 4.98 5.95
CA GLY A 63 -8.06 4.74 5.56
C GLY A 63 -8.72 6.02 5.00
N PRO A 64 -9.92 5.88 4.44
CA PRO A 64 -10.67 7.00 3.85
C PRO A 64 -11.19 7.94 4.95
N ASP A 65 -11.22 9.26 4.73
CA ASP A 65 -11.70 10.25 5.73
C ASP A 65 -13.14 10.01 6.27
N GLU A 66 -13.93 9.24 5.54
CA GLU A 66 -15.35 8.95 5.73
C GLU A 66 -15.67 7.61 5.06
N GLY A 67 -16.56 6.84 5.70
CA GLY A 67 -16.98 5.53 5.22
C GLY A 67 -16.00 4.42 5.58
N VAL A 68 -16.19 3.27 4.94
CA VAL A 68 -15.40 2.06 5.19
C VAL A 68 -14.99 1.46 3.85
N TRP A 69 -13.77 0.96 3.79
CA TRP A 69 -13.21 0.29 2.63
C TRP A 69 -12.86 -1.15 2.96
N ASP A 70 -13.52 -2.09 2.31
CA ASP A 70 -13.15 -3.49 2.37
C ASP A 70 -12.07 -3.75 1.34
N ILE A 71 -10.97 -4.34 1.77
CA ILE A 71 -9.89 -4.79 0.91
C ILE A 71 -9.86 -6.31 1.00
N GLU A 72 -9.88 -6.97 -0.15
CA GLU A 72 -9.70 -8.42 -0.22
C GLU A 72 -8.22 -8.80 -0.24
N HIS A 73 -7.42 -8.01 -0.95
CA HIS A 73 -6.01 -8.31 -1.17
C HIS A 73 -5.20 -7.05 -1.46
N ILE A 74 -3.99 -7.00 -0.93
CA ILE A 74 -2.99 -5.97 -1.26
C ILE A 74 -1.73 -6.66 -1.77
N ALA A 75 -1.16 -6.15 -2.86
CA ALA A 75 0.22 -6.42 -3.25
C ALA A 75 1.03 -5.12 -3.17
N LEU A 76 2.13 -5.17 -2.42
CA LEU A 76 3.06 -4.07 -2.22
C LEU A 76 4.39 -4.43 -2.86
N THR A 77 4.82 -3.71 -3.88
CA THR A 77 6.16 -3.88 -4.46
C THR A 77 7.04 -2.73 -4.01
N PHE A 78 8.13 -3.06 -3.31
CA PHE A 78 9.12 -2.09 -2.84
C PHE A 78 10.32 -2.09 -3.75
N HIS A 79 10.66 -0.91 -4.27
CA HIS A 79 11.93 -0.64 -4.93
C HIS A 79 12.85 0.02 -3.91
N ALA A 80 13.66 -0.79 -3.23
CA ALA A 80 14.58 -0.36 -2.19
C ALA A 80 15.85 -1.22 -2.19
N GLY A 81 16.98 -0.64 -2.62
CA GLY A 81 18.25 -1.36 -2.78
C GLY A 81 18.36 -2.10 -4.12
N GLU A 82 18.94 -3.31 -4.12
CA GLU A 82 19.40 -3.95 -5.38
C GLU A 82 18.30 -4.59 -6.23
N GLN A 83 17.25 -5.18 -5.64
CA GLN A 83 16.17 -5.83 -6.40
C GLN A 83 14.80 -5.52 -5.79
N PRO A 84 13.75 -5.26 -6.58
CA PRO A 84 12.41 -5.08 -6.02
C PRO A 84 11.91 -6.36 -5.35
N TYR A 85 11.03 -6.23 -4.36
CA TYR A 85 10.35 -7.37 -3.74
C TYR A 85 8.88 -7.06 -3.47
N THR A 86 8.04 -8.09 -3.52
CA THR A 86 6.60 -7.95 -3.33
C THR A 86 6.16 -8.64 -2.04
N VAL A 87 5.32 -7.95 -1.27
CA VAL A 87 4.62 -8.48 -0.09
C VAL A 87 3.12 -8.52 -0.38
N HIS A 88 2.47 -9.60 0.06
CA HIS A 88 1.04 -9.79 -0.09
C HIS A 88 0.36 -9.72 1.27
N LEU A 89 -0.68 -8.89 1.37
CA LEU A 89 -1.53 -8.78 2.55
C LEU A 89 -2.92 -9.32 2.22
N GLY A 90 -3.50 -10.06 3.16
CA GLY A 90 -4.87 -10.56 3.05
C GLY A 90 -5.92 -9.49 3.30
N ALA A 91 -7.15 -9.95 3.52
CA ALA A 91 -8.28 -9.07 3.68
C ALA A 91 -8.19 -8.16 4.92
N VAL A 92 -8.57 -6.90 4.76
CA VAL A 92 -8.61 -5.91 5.84
C VAL A 92 -9.74 -4.91 5.58
N THR A 93 -10.33 -4.39 6.64
CA THR A 93 -11.30 -3.30 6.58
C THR A 93 -10.65 -2.03 7.11
N LEU A 94 -10.72 -0.94 6.34
CA LEU A 94 -10.18 0.37 6.70
C LEU A 94 -11.31 1.39 6.89
N ASP A 95 -11.24 2.15 7.97
CA ASP A 95 -12.08 3.32 8.27
C ASP A 95 -11.22 4.59 8.44
N SER A 96 -11.83 5.70 8.83
CA SER A 96 -11.13 6.99 9.00
C SER A 96 -10.04 7.02 10.06
N GLU A 97 -10.03 6.08 10.99
CA GLU A 97 -9.00 6.01 12.05
C GLU A 97 -7.92 4.97 11.72
N SER A 98 -8.12 4.17 10.68
CA SER A 98 -7.26 3.06 10.30
C SER A 98 -5.93 3.53 9.73
N LYS A 99 -4.84 2.97 10.28
CA LYS A 99 -3.48 3.09 9.75
C LYS A 99 -2.90 1.69 9.56
N LEU A 100 -2.98 1.17 8.34
CA LEU A 100 -2.44 -0.15 8.03
C LEU A 100 -0.94 -0.04 7.77
N ASN A 101 -0.13 -0.78 8.54
CA ASN A 101 1.31 -0.86 8.28
C ASN A 101 1.56 -1.42 6.87
N LEU A 102 2.37 -0.71 6.10
CA LEU A 102 2.87 -1.16 4.80
C LEU A 102 4.37 -1.44 4.82
N TRP A 103 5.09 -1.09 5.89
CA TRP A 103 6.53 -1.33 5.94
C TRP A 103 6.83 -2.74 6.43
N TYR A 104 7.25 -3.61 5.51
CA TYR A 104 7.62 -4.99 5.81
C TYR A 104 9.03 -5.25 5.31
N ASP A 105 9.79 -6.04 6.05
CA ASP A 105 11.10 -6.47 5.59
C ASP A 105 10.99 -7.37 4.37
N ARG A 106 12.05 -7.40 3.56
CA ARG A 106 12.17 -8.34 2.45
C ARG A 106 11.97 -9.77 2.98
N PRO A 107 11.06 -10.57 2.40
CA PRO A 107 10.93 -11.97 2.73
C PRO A 107 12.28 -12.69 2.53
N PRO A 108 12.66 -13.62 3.41
CA PRO A 108 13.86 -14.41 3.18
C PRO A 108 13.74 -15.15 1.85
N LEU A 109 14.85 -15.26 1.12
CA LEU A 109 14.93 -16.17 -0.02
C LEU A 109 14.71 -17.58 0.51
N LEU A 110 13.63 -18.24 0.07
CA LEU A 110 13.46 -19.66 0.32
C LEU A 110 14.57 -20.37 -0.46
N LEU A 111 15.54 -20.95 0.25
CA LEU A 111 16.45 -21.90 -0.33
C LEU A 111 15.64 -23.17 -0.59
N ASP A 112 15.43 -23.48 -1.88
CA ASP A 112 14.97 -24.81 -2.28
C ASP A 112 16.04 -25.82 -1.82
N VAL A 113 15.68 -26.69 -0.88
CA VAL A 113 16.48 -27.84 -0.40
C VAL A 113 16.06 -29.12 -1.10
#